data_AF-A0A7K5P0M2-F1
#
_entry.id   AF-A0A7K5P0M2-F1
#
_cell.length_a   1.000
_cell.length_b   1.000
_cell.length_c   1.000
_cell.angle_alpha   90.00
_cell.angle_beta   90.00
_cell.angle_gamma   90.00
#
_symmetry.space_group_name_H-M   'P 1'
#
loop_
_entity.id
_entity.type
_entity.pdbx_description
1 polymer ?
#
loop_
_entity_poly.entity_id
_entity_poly.type
_entity_poly.pdbx_seq_one_letter_code
_entity_poly.pdbx_strand_id
1 'polypeptide(L)'
;MAESAGLELSDEVAALLAEDVCYRLREATQNSSQFMKHTRRRKLTVEDFNRALRWSNVEAVCGYGSQDALPFRAIKEGELYFQEDREVNLVELALATNIPKGCAETAVRVHVSYLDGKGNLEPQGAVPSAVSTLTDDLLKYYQHVTRAVLGDDPQLMKVALQDLQTNSKIAALLPYFVYVVSGVS
;
A
#
# COMPACT_ATOMS: atom_id res chain seq x y z
N MET A 1 4.18 39.96 -8.46
CA MET A 1 3.63 39.65 -9.80
C MET A 1 3.02 40.87 -10.47
N ALA A 2 2.22 41.68 -9.78
CA ALA A 2 1.72 42.93 -10.35
C ALA A 2 2.87 43.91 -10.67
N GLU A 3 3.76 44.16 -9.71
CA GLU A 3 4.92 45.04 -9.89
C GLU A 3 5.86 44.57 -11.02
N SER A 4 6.08 43.26 -11.17
CA SER A 4 6.87 42.71 -12.27
C SER A 4 6.23 42.91 -13.64
N ALA A 5 4.92 43.15 -13.69
CA ALA A 5 4.18 43.55 -14.89
C ALA A 5 4.04 45.08 -15.01
N GLY A 6 4.65 45.85 -14.10
CA GLY A 6 4.54 47.32 -14.05
C GLY A 6 3.18 47.83 -13.55
N LEU A 7 2.45 47.01 -12.80
CA LEU A 7 1.11 47.33 -12.29
C LEU A 7 1.13 47.49 -10.76
N GLU A 8 0.35 48.45 -10.27
CA GLU A 8 0.00 48.58 -8.85
C GLU A 8 -1.43 48.09 -8.63
N LEU A 9 -1.64 47.32 -7.57
CA LEU A 9 -2.94 46.80 -7.17
C LEU A 9 -3.32 47.37 -5.82
N SER A 10 -4.62 47.60 -5.59
CA SER A 10 -5.11 47.84 -4.23
C SER A 10 -5.09 46.57 -3.40
N ASP A 11 -4.97 46.71 -2.08
CA ASP A 11 -4.96 45.59 -1.14
C ASP A 11 -6.22 44.71 -1.24
N GLU A 12 -7.37 45.33 -1.50
CA GLU A 12 -8.64 44.62 -1.68
C GLU A 12 -8.62 43.70 -2.91
N VAL A 13 -8.12 44.19 -4.06
CA VAL A 13 -8.02 43.39 -5.29
C VAL A 13 -6.99 42.29 -5.13
N ALA A 14 -5.85 42.59 -4.49
CA ALA A 14 -4.82 41.60 -4.20
C ALA A 14 -5.35 40.46 -3.31
N ALA A 15 -6.14 40.79 -2.27
CA ALA A 15 -6.74 39.80 -1.38
C ALA A 15 -7.73 38.88 -2.10
N LEU A 16 -8.62 39.42 -2.92
CA LEU A 16 -9.58 38.63 -3.71
C LEU A 16 -8.88 37.70 -4.71
N LEU A 17 -7.85 38.21 -5.40
CA LEU A 17 -7.08 37.39 -6.33
C LEU A 17 -6.32 36.27 -5.61
N ALA A 18 -5.75 36.56 -4.43
CA ALA A 18 -5.08 35.55 -3.63
C ALA A 18 -6.03 34.43 -3.20
N GLU A 19 -7.28 34.75 -2.85
CA GLU A 19 -8.30 33.76 -2.52
C GLU A 19 -8.64 32.85 -3.71
N ASP A 20 -8.84 33.42 -4.90
CA ASP A 20 -9.13 32.65 -6.12
C ASP A 20 -7.96 31.73 -6.50
N VAL A 21 -6.72 32.26 -6.47
CA VAL A 21 -5.51 31.45 -6.71
C VAL A 21 -5.39 30.31 -5.70
N CYS A 22 -5.66 30.58 -4.42
CA CYS A 22 -5.66 29.54 -3.39
C CYS A 22 -6.73 28.48 -3.65
N TYR A 23 -7.92 28.87 -4.10
CA TYR A 23 -8.97 27.94 -4.49
C TYR A 23 -8.51 27.05 -5.65
N ARG A 24 -8.00 27.64 -6.73
CA ARG A 24 -7.49 26.91 -7.90
C ARG A 24 -6.36 25.94 -7.54
N LEU A 25 -5.45 26.33 -6.64
CA LEU A 25 -4.37 25.47 -6.18
C LEU A 25 -4.89 24.26 -5.40
N ARG A 26 -5.88 24.45 -4.52
CA ARG A 26 -6.55 23.35 -3.81
C ARG A 26 -7.29 22.42 -4.77
N GLU A 27 -8.01 22.98 -5.73
CA GLU A 27 -8.73 22.25 -6.77
C GLU A 27 -7.76 21.37 -7.59
N ALA A 28 -6.68 21.96 -8.13
CA ALA A 28 -5.67 21.25 -8.89
C ALA A 28 -5.00 20.14 -8.07
N THR A 29 -4.67 20.41 -6.80
CA THR A 29 -4.08 19.42 -5.88
C THR A 29 -5.03 18.25 -5.64
N GLN A 30 -6.31 18.53 -5.42
CA GLN A 30 -7.33 17.50 -5.20
C GLN A 30 -7.51 16.61 -6.43
N ASN A 31 -7.59 17.22 -7.63
CA ASN A 31 -7.71 16.49 -8.88
C ASN A 31 -6.47 15.62 -9.16
N SER A 32 -5.28 16.16 -8.91
CA SER A 32 -4.00 15.43 -9.04
C SER A 32 -3.96 14.21 -8.10
N SER A 33 -4.49 14.34 -6.87
CA SER A 33 -4.59 13.23 -5.92
C SER A 33 -5.44 12.07 -6.45
N GLN A 34 -6.47 12.34 -7.26
CA GLN A 34 -7.26 11.29 -7.89
C GLN A 34 -6.42 10.49 -8.89
N PHE A 35 -5.66 11.14 -9.78
CA PHE A 35 -4.76 10.46 -10.72
C PHE A 35 -3.72 9.60 -9.99
N MET A 36 -3.15 10.10 -8.89
CA MET A 36 -2.23 9.33 -8.04
C MET A 36 -2.90 8.09 -7.44
N LYS A 37 -4.11 8.22 -6.88
CA LYS A 37 -4.84 7.12 -6.26
C LYS A 37 -5.25 6.06 -7.29
N HIS A 38 -5.70 6.47 -8.48
CA HIS A 38 -6.07 5.55 -9.56
C HIS A 38 -4.88 4.74 -10.08
N THR A 39 -3.65 5.24 -9.94
CA THR A 39 -2.42 4.49 -10.26
C THR A 39 -1.88 3.68 -9.08
N ARG A 40 -2.63 3.61 -7.96
CA ARG A 40 -2.27 2.91 -6.71
C ARG A 40 -0.95 3.40 -6.09
N ARG A 41 -0.54 4.64 -6.38
CA ARG A 41 0.63 5.28 -5.78
C ARG A 41 0.23 6.04 -4.51
N ARG A 42 1.19 6.21 -3.61
CA ARG A 42 1.07 7.05 -2.41
C ARG A 42 1.87 8.35 -2.50
N LYS A 43 2.76 8.46 -3.49
CA LYS A 43 3.57 9.64 -3.78
C LYS A 43 2.98 10.35 -5.00
N LEU A 44 2.65 11.62 -4.81
CA LEU A 44 2.18 12.51 -5.87
C LEU A 44 3.37 12.91 -6.74
N THR A 45 3.18 12.91 -8.06
CA THR A 45 4.23 13.20 -9.04
C THR A 45 3.82 14.37 -9.93
N VAL A 46 4.80 14.94 -10.65
CA VAL A 46 4.57 16.00 -11.65
C VAL A 46 3.59 15.53 -12.73
N GLU A 47 3.64 14.26 -13.11
CA GLU A 47 2.71 13.68 -14.09
C GLU A 47 1.25 13.73 -13.63
N ASP A 48 1.00 13.54 -12.33
CA ASP A 48 -0.35 13.61 -11.77
C ASP A 48 -0.92 15.04 -11.89
N PHE A 49 -0.08 16.03 -11.59
CA PHE A 49 -0.40 17.44 -11.77
C PHE A 49 -0.64 17.78 -13.24
N ASN A 50 0.26 17.36 -14.13
CA ASN A 50 0.12 17.64 -15.56
C ASN A 50 -1.12 16.97 -16.17
N ARG A 51 -1.55 15.80 -15.67
CA ARG A 51 -2.83 15.20 -16.05
C ARG A 51 -4.02 16.01 -15.55
N ALA A 52 -3.98 16.49 -14.31
CA ALA A 52 -5.04 17.33 -13.74
C ALA A 52 -5.16 18.69 -14.46
N LEU A 53 -4.04 19.34 -14.80
CA LEU A 53 -4.03 20.59 -15.55
C LEU A 53 -4.67 20.39 -16.93
N ARG A 54 -4.25 19.36 -17.67
CA ARG A 54 -4.84 19.03 -18.97
C ARG A 54 -6.34 18.73 -18.88
N TRP A 55 -6.77 18.03 -17.82
CA TRP A 55 -8.19 17.78 -17.56
C TRP A 55 -8.98 19.08 -17.36
N SER A 56 -8.37 20.07 -16.71
CA SER A 56 -8.93 21.41 -16.53
C SER A 56 -8.70 22.35 -17.73
N ASN A 57 -8.27 21.84 -18.89
CA ASN A 57 -7.95 22.61 -20.08
C ASN A 57 -6.87 23.70 -19.85
N VAL A 58 -5.93 23.41 -18.95
CA VAL A 58 -4.74 24.22 -18.66
C VAL A 58 -3.51 23.50 -19.22
N GLU A 59 -2.57 24.27 -19.76
CA GLU A 59 -1.32 23.72 -20.27
C GLU A 59 -0.51 23.04 -19.17
N ALA A 60 0.18 21.96 -19.55
CA ALA A 60 1.05 21.24 -18.64
C ALA A 60 2.32 22.04 -18.36
N VAL A 61 2.80 22.00 -17.11
CA VAL A 61 4.06 22.65 -16.75
C VAL A 61 5.21 21.77 -17.20
N CYS A 62 6.06 22.34 -18.06
CA CYS A 62 7.27 21.70 -18.59
C CYS A 62 8.49 22.04 -17.72
N GLY A 63 9.56 21.25 -17.83
CA GLY A 63 10.82 21.49 -17.10
C GLY A 63 10.88 20.92 -15.68
N TYR A 64 9.86 20.18 -15.26
CA TYR A 64 9.83 19.49 -13.95
C TYR A 64 9.72 17.98 -14.11
N GLY A 65 10.25 17.24 -13.14
CA GLY A 65 10.25 15.77 -13.14
C GLY A 65 11.64 15.13 -13.18
N SER A 66 12.72 15.92 -13.22
CA SER A 66 14.07 15.39 -12.99
C SER A 66 14.18 14.76 -11.59
N GLN A 67 15.08 13.78 -11.44
CA GLN A 67 15.47 13.27 -10.13
C GLN A 67 16.39 14.24 -9.37
N ASP A 68 16.93 15.24 -10.07
CA ASP A 68 17.77 16.26 -9.46
C ASP A 68 16.96 17.10 -8.48
N ALA A 69 17.55 17.36 -7.32
CA ALA A 69 16.96 18.27 -6.35
C ALA A 69 16.98 19.70 -6.90
N LEU A 70 15.88 20.43 -6.70
CA LEU A 70 15.75 21.84 -7.03
C LEU A 70 15.70 22.66 -5.72
N PRO A 71 16.85 22.93 -5.06
CA PRO A 71 16.86 23.64 -3.79
C PRO A 71 16.56 25.13 -3.99
N PHE A 72 15.71 25.67 -3.12
CA PHE A 72 15.54 27.13 -3.00
C PHE A 72 16.69 27.73 -2.19
N ARG A 73 17.25 28.83 -2.68
CA ARG A 73 18.24 29.64 -1.96
C ARG A 73 17.57 30.91 -1.43
N ALA A 74 17.89 31.27 -0.20
CA ALA A 74 17.44 32.51 0.43
C ALA A 74 18.51 33.60 0.25
N ILE A 75 18.06 34.84 0.03
CA ILE A 75 18.92 36.03 0.07
C ILE A 75 18.99 36.51 1.52
N LYS A 76 20.18 36.89 2.00
CA LYS A 76 20.38 37.26 3.43
C LYS A 76 19.66 38.55 3.83
N GLU A 77 19.36 39.43 2.88
CA GLU A 77 18.72 40.73 3.10
C GLU A 77 17.37 40.80 2.36
N GLY A 78 16.44 39.93 2.74
CA GLY A 78 15.07 39.93 2.26
C GLY A 78 14.42 38.55 2.37
N GLU A 79 13.11 38.49 2.57
CA GLU A 79 12.31 37.25 2.52
C GLU A 79 12.14 36.76 1.06
N LEU A 80 13.26 36.68 0.32
CA LEU A 80 13.32 36.33 -1.09
C LEU A 80 13.99 34.97 -1.26
N TYR A 81 13.29 34.09 -1.96
CA TYR A 81 13.75 32.75 -2.30
C TYR A 81 13.78 32.60 -3.81
N PHE A 82 14.83 31.99 -4.33
CA PHE A 82 14.96 31.72 -5.76
C PHE A 82 15.56 30.33 -6.00
N GLN A 83 15.25 29.78 -7.17
CA GLN A 83 15.91 28.58 -7.68
C GLN A 83 17.15 29.04 -8.46
N GLU A 84 18.31 28.48 -8.15
CA GLU A 84 19.53 28.77 -8.92
C GLU A 84 19.45 28.08 -10.28
N ASP A 85 19.41 28.88 -11.35
CA ASP A 85 19.59 28.38 -12.71
C ASP A 85 21.08 28.11 -12.95
N ARG A 86 21.43 26.83 -13.02
CA ARG A 86 22.78 26.40 -13.39
C ARG A 86 22.87 26.33 -14.91
N GLU A 87 23.84 27.03 -15.47
CA GLU A 87 24.16 26.88 -16.88
C GLU A 87 24.62 25.44 -17.17
N VAL A 88 24.05 24.87 -18.23
CA VAL A 88 24.37 23.50 -18.65
C VAL A 88 25.30 23.59 -19.86
N ASN A 89 26.49 23.01 -19.74
CA ASN A 89 27.38 22.86 -20.89
C ASN A 89 26.85 21.75 -21.80
N LEU A 90 26.23 22.15 -22.91
CA LEU A 90 25.62 21.22 -23.87
C LEU A 90 26.64 20.28 -24.53
N VAL A 91 27.89 20.74 -24.72
CA VAL A 91 28.95 19.91 -25.33
C VAL A 91 29.36 18.81 -24.36
N GLU A 92 29.58 19.15 -23.10
CA GLU A 92 29.91 18.18 -22.06
C GLU A 92 28.76 17.18 -21.85
N LEU A 93 27.52 17.68 -21.81
CA LEU A 93 26.33 16.83 -21.68
C LEU A 93 26.19 15.85 -22.86
N ALA A 94 26.43 16.32 -24.09
CA ALA A 94 26.34 15.48 -25.28
C ALA A 94 27.44 14.41 -25.34
N LEU A 95 28.63 14.70 -24.78
CA LEU A 95 29.76 13.77 -24.70
C LEU A 95 29.69 12.84 -23.47
N ALA A 96 28.80 13.13 -22.51
CA ALA A 96 28.66 12.32 -21.30
C ALA A 96 28.25 10.90 -21.65
N THR A 97 29.07 9.92 -21.26
CA THR A 97 28.82 8.49 -21.52
C THR A 97 27.84 7.85 -20.51
N ASN A 98 27.10 8.67 -19.76
CA ASN A 98 26.13 8.22 -18.77
C ASN A 98 24.83 7.83 -19.47
N ILE A 99 24.85 6.71 -20.19
CA ILE A 99 23.65 6.14 -20.80
C ILE A 99 22.72 5.72 -19.64
N PRO A 100 21.45 6.19 -19.62
CA PRO A 100 20.49 5.75 -18.63
C PRO A 100 20.43 4.22 -18.66
N LYS A 101 20.76 3.60 -17.53
CA LYS A 101 20.60 2.15 -17.40
C LYS A 101 19.11 1.86 -17.62
N GLY A 102 18.81 1.00 -18.58
CA GLY A 102 17.44 0.58 -18.85
C GLY A 102 16.77 0.08 -17.56
N CYS A 103 15.46 0.29 -17.46
CA CYS A 103 14.70 -0.32 -16.37
C CYS A 103 14.76 -1.84 -16.50
N ALA A 104 14.91 -2.55 -15.38
CA ALA A 104 14.79 -4.00 -15.39
C ALA A 104 13.38 -4.39 -15.86
N GLU A 105 13.27 -5.54 -16.54
CA GLU A 105 11.97 -6.06 -16.94
C GLU A 105 11.09 -6.33 -15.72
N THR A 106 9.80 -6.04 -15.85
CA THR A 106 8.82 -6.31 -14.82
C THR A 106 8.70 -7.82 -14.61
N ALA A 107 9.05 -8.30 -13.41
CA ALA A 107 8.89 -9.69 -13.02
C ALA A 107 7.93 -9.83 -11.83
N VAL A 108 7.03 -10.82 -11.89
CA VAL A 108 6.12 -11.16 -10.79
C VAL A 108 6.74 -12.27 -9.96
N ARG A 109 6.89 -12.05 -8.65
CA ARG A 109 7.31 -13.08 -7.69
C ARG A 109 6.16 -13.39 -6.74
N VAL A 110 5.87 -14.67 -6.58
CA VAL A 110 4.83 -15.14 -5.65
C VAL A 110 5.49 -15.60 -4.37
N HIS A 111 5.04 -15.08 -3.24
CA HIS A 111 5.40 -15.57 -1.92
C HIS A 111 4.12 -16.03 -1.21
N VAL A 112 4.13 -17.24 -0.67
CA VAL A 112 3.03 -17.75 0.14
C VAL A 112 3.31 -17.36 1.58
N SER A 113 2.55 -16.40 2.10
CA SER A 113 2.54 -16.06 3.52
C SER A 113 1.19 -16.47 4.10
N TYR A 114 1.20 -17.36 5.10
CA TYR A 114 0.02 -17.66 5.90
C TYR A 114 0.18 -16.98 7.27
N LEU A 115 -0.82 -16.20 7.65
CA LEU A 115 -1.02 -15.78 9.04
C LEU A 115 -1.99 -16.79 9.65
N ASP A 116 -1.49 -17.73 10.44
CA ASP A 116 -2.37 -18.35 11.42
C ASP A 116 -2.69 -17.28 12.48
N GLY A 117 -3.95 -17.15 12.88
CA GLY A 117 -4.44 -16.07 13.75
C GLY A 117 -3.75 -15.99 15.12
N LYS A 118 -2.86 -16.94 15.43
CA LYS A 118 -1.90 -16.90 16.53
C LYS A 118 -0.50 -16.88 15.92
N GLY A 119 0.11 -15.71 15.89
CA GLY A 119 1.51 -15.56 15.47
C GLY A 119 2.41 -16.54 16.22
N ASN A 120 3.33 -17.15 15.49
CA ASN A 120 4.48 -17.94 15.96
C ASN A 120 4.28 -18.54 17.36
N LEU A 121 3.50 -19.62 17.45
CA LEU A 121 3.33 -20.35 18.70
C LEU A 121 4.65 -21.07 19.03
N GLU A 122 5.19 -20.72 20.19
CA GLU A 122 6.12 -21.51 21.02
C GLU A 122 5.88 -23.02 20.89
N PRO A 123 6.89 -23.87 21.11
CA PRO A 123 6.79 -25.32 20.96
C PRO A 123 5.54 -25.83 21.66
N GLN A 124 4.59 -26.35 20.87
CA GLN A 124 3.30 -26.80 21.36
C GLN A 124 3.56 -27.85 22.45
N GLY A 125 3.32 -27.46 23.70
CA GLY A 125 3.18 -28.41 24.80
C GLY A 125 2.09 -29.43 24.48
N ALA A 126 2.08 -30.53 25.23
CA ALA A 126 1.18 -31.66 25.01
C ALA A 126 -0.27 -31.23 24.68
N VAL A 127 -0.84 -31.93 23.69
CA VAL A 127 -2.18 -31.76 23.09
C VAL A 127 -3.30 -31.35 24.08
N PRO A 128 -3.38 -31.86 25.33
CA PRO A 128 -4.47 -31.51 26.24
C PRO A 128 -4.59 -30.01 26.55
N SER A 129 -3.48 -29.26 26.56
CA SER A 129 -3.49 -27.84 26.93
C SER A 129 -3.86 -26.90 25.78
N ALA A 130 -3.76 -27.34 24.53
CA ALA A 130 -4.06 -26.51 23.36
C ALA A 130 -5.53 -26.66 22.93
N VAL A 131 -6.10 -27.87 23.09
CA VAL A 131 -7.51 -28.18 22.83
C VAL A 131 -8.46 -27.39 23.73
N SER A 132 -8.03 -27.02 24.94
CA SER A 132 -8.81 -26.16 25.86
C SER A 132 -8.90 -24.69 25.41
N THR A 133 -8.15 -24.28 24.38
CA THR A 133 -8.27 -22.94 23.77
C THR A 133 -9.31 -22.85 22.66
N LEU A 134 -9.96 -23.97 22.33
CA LEU A 134 -11.08 -24.03 21.39
C LEU A 134 -12.36 -23.48 22.02
N THR A 135 -13.29 -23.03 21.18
CA THR A 135 -14.65 -22.73 21.65
C THR A 135 -15.35 -24.01 22.11
N ASP A 136 -16.32 -23.87 23.01
CA ASP A 136 -17.07 -24.99 23.58
C ASP A 136 -17.72 -25.88 22.50
N ASP A 137 -18.25 -25.27 21.43
CA ASP A 137 -18.82 -25.99 20.29
C ASP A 137 -17.78 -26.80 19.51
N LEU A 138 -16.59 -26.23 19.27
CA LEU A 138 -15.50 -26.92 18.56
C LEU A 138 -14.92 -28.05 19.40
N LEU A 139 -14.83 -27.84 20.72
CA LEU A 139 -14.38 -28.85 21.67
C LEU A 139 -15.35 -30.04 21.71
N LYS A 140 -16.66 -29.77 21.84
CA LYS A 140 -17.70 -30.81 21.80
C LYS A 140 -17.68 -31.57 20.49
N TYR A 141 -17.61 -30.85 19.37
CA TYR A 141 -17.51 -31.47 18.06
C TYR A 141 -16.27 -32.38 17.94
N TYR A 142 -15.09 -31.89 18.36
CA TYR A 142 -13.86 -32.67 18.38
C TYR A 142 -14.00 -33.96 19.20
N GLN A 143 -14.57 -33.87 20.41
CA GLN A 143 -14.79 -35.03 21.28
C GLN A 143 -15.77 -36.04 20.66
N HIS A 144 -16.89 -35.57 20.10
CA HIS A 144 -17.88 -36.43 19.47
C HIS A 144 -17.33 -37.15 18.24
N VAL A 145 -16.61 -36.44 17.38
CA VAL A 145 -15.98 -37.02 16.19
C VAL A 145 -14.89 -38.02 16.58
N THR A 146 -14.01 -37.66 17.51
CA THR A 146 -12.94 -38.55 17.98
C THR A 146 -13.51 -39.84 18.60
N ARG A 147 -14.56 -39.72 19.41
CA ARG A 147 -15.24 -40.88 20.00
C ARG A 147 -15.96 -41.74 18.97
N ALA A 148 -16.59 -41.13 17.97
CA ALA A 148 -17.27 -41.85 16.90
C ALA A 148 -16.29 -42.58 15.97
N VAL A 149 -15.09 -42.03 15.75
CA VAL A 149 -14.05 -42.62 14.91
C VAL A 149 -13.27 -43.73 15.64
N LEU A 150 -13.01 -43.57 16.94
CA LEU A 150 -12.28 -44.56 17.77
C LEU A 150 -13.19 -45.60 18.44
N GLY A 151 -14.51 -45.48 18.29
CA GLY A 151 -15.48 -46.38 18.89
C GLY A 151 -15.76 -47.64 18.03
N ASP A 152 -16.52 -48.56 18.60
CA ASP A 152 -16.83 -49.85 17.97
C ASP A 152 -18.06 -49.80 17.02
N ASP A 153 -18.72 -48.64 16.86
CA ASP A 153 -19.91 -48.49 16.01
C ASP A 153 -19.54 -48.06 14.57
N PRO A 154 -19.69 -48.96 13.58
CA PRO A 154 -19.30 -48.67 12.20
C PRO A 154 -20.22 -47.65 11.51
N GLN A 155 -21.47 -47.49 11.95
CA GLN A 155 -22.39 -46.51 11.37
C GLN A 155 -22.05 -45.09 11.84
N LEU A 156 -21.78 -44.93 13.13
CA LEU A 156 -21.34 -43.65 13.69
C LEU A 156 -19.99 -43.20 13.12
N MET A 157 -19.05 -44.13 12.99
CA MET A 157 -17.76 -43.87 12.35
C MET A 157 -17.96 -43.36 10.90
N LYS A 158 -18.82 -44.00 10.11
CA LYS A 158 -19.09 -43.61 8.72
C LYS A 158 -19.67 -42.18 8.64
N VAL A 159 -20.61 -41.83 9.51
CA VAL A 159 -21.20 -40.48 9.55
C VAL A 159 -20.15 -39.43 9.95
N ALA A 160 -19.32 -39.72 10.95
CA ALA A 160 -18.27 -38.82 11.39
C ALA A 160 -17.22 -38.55 10.29
N LEU A 161 -16.82 -39.59 9.56
CA LEU A 161 -15.89 -39.47 8.43
C LEU A 161 -16.50 -38.69 7.26
N GLN A 162 -17.79 -38.88 6.98
CA GLN A 162 -18.49 -38.13 5.93
C GLN A 162 -18.60 -36.64 6.28
N ASP A 163 -18.84 -36.31 7.55
CA ASP A 163 -18.87 -34.92 8.01
C ASP A 163 -17.47 -34.28 7.90
N LEU A 164 -16.42 -34.96 8.37
CA LEU A 164 -15.03 -34.48 8.24
C LEU A 164 -14.62 -34.19 6.79
N GLN A 165 -15.14 -34.96 5.82
CA GLN A 165 -14.85 -34.77 4.41
C GLN A 165 -15.48 -33.48 3.83
N THR A 166 -16.63 -33.07 4.35
CA THR A 166 -17.45 -32.00 3.75
C THR A 166 -17.48 -30.71 4.58
N ASN A 167 -17.14 -30.78 5.86
CA ASN A 167 -17.25 -29.68 6.80
C ASN A 167 -16.07 -28.71 6.67
N SER A 168 -16.32 -27.55 6.06
CA SER A 168 -15.30 -26.51 5.85
C SER A 168 -14.88 -25.77 7.13
N LYS A 169 -15.53 -26.02 8.28
CA LYS A 169 -15.31 -25.30 9.54
C LYS A 169 -14.36 -26.02 10.51
N ILE A 170 -13.79 -27.14 10.10
CA ILE A 170 -12.88 -27.95 10.94
C ILE A 170 -11.43 -27.48 10.88
N ALA A 171 -11.09 -26.42 10.13
CA ALA A 171 -9.70 -25.97 9.92
C ALA A 171 -8.93 -25.77 11.23
N ALA A 172 -9.58 -25.19 12.25
CA ALA A 172 -9.01 -25.01 13.58
C ALA A 172 -8.79 -26.32 14.36
N LEU A 173 -9.44 -27.40 13.94
CA LEU A 173 -9.36 -28.73 14.55
C LEU A 173 -8.32 -29.65 13.87
N LEU A 174 -7.90 -29.32 12.65
CA LEU A 174 -6.99 -30.15 11.86
C LEU A 174 -5.68 -30.49 12.60
N PRO A 175 -5.00 -29.55 13.28
CA PRO A 175 -3.78 -29.88 14.03
C PRO A 175 -4.02 -30.94 15.11
N TYR A 176 -5.19 -30.93 15.76
CA TYR A 176 -5.53 -31.86 16.83
C TYR A 176 -5.92 -33.24 16.29
N PHE A 177 -6.65 -33.31 15.17
CA PHE A 177 -6.96 -34.58 14.52
C PHE A 177 -5.70 -35.31 14.03
N VAL A 178 -4.66 -34.57 13.60
CA VAL A 178 -3.36 -35.18 13.24
C VAL A 178 -2.74 -35.92 14.43
N TYR A 179 -2.85 -35.39 15.66
CA TYR A 179 -2.34 -36.07 16.86
C TYR A 179 -3.10 -37.37 17.17
N VAL A 180 -4.43 -37.36 17.05
CA VAL A 180 -5.27 -38.56 17.25
C VAL A 180 -4.86 -39.67 16.28
N VAL A 181 -4.62 -39.33 15.02
CA VAL A 181 -4.20 -40.31 13.99
C VAL A 181 -2.75 -40.75 14.19
N SER A 182 -1.89 -39.89 14.72
CA SER A 182 -0.46 -40.17 14.96
C SER A 182 -0.20 -41.08 16.17
N GLY A 183 -1.23 -41.38 16.98
CA GLY A 183 -1.12 -42.31 18.12
C GLY A 183 -0.23 -41.83 19.28
N VAL A 184 0.13 -40.55 19.30
CA VAL A 184 0.97 -39.98 20.37
C VAL A 184 0.06 -39.77 21.59
N SER A 185 0.13 -40.72 22.52
CA SER A 185 -0.50 -40.66 23.85
C SER A 185 0.36 -39.86 24.82
#